data_AF-A0A847Y8M6-F1
#
_entry.id   AF-A0A847Y8M6-F1
#
_cell.length_a   1.000
_cell.length_b   1.000
_cell.length_c   1.000
_cell.angle_alpha   90.00
_cell.angle_beta   90.00
_cell.angle_gamma   90.00
#
_symmetry.space_group_name_H-M   'P 1'
#
loop_
_entity.id
_entity.type
_entity.pdbx_description
1 polymer ?
#
loop_
_entity_poly.entity_id
_entity_poly.type
_entity_poly.pdbx_seq_one_letter_code
_entity_poly.pdbx_strand_id
1 'polypeptide(L)'
;MGLNIDELVDLTRWAKKTGADGIYFQPIEPIYASNQTLVQLKKTKLWVSNKQKALARKKIDELIKIKTKEGFIINDLDNLKKIKEYFELTQVKKTQKRKHCAIDLTTLFIDPLGKISFCPSYPKLNSLNKYKTQAILYSKNALKQRKIIRNCPKAGNCLSTCVSEKNLLQLIHLFLFLNK
;
A
#
# COMPACT_ATOMS: atom_id res chain seq x y z
N MET A 1 -13.92 -4.44 -2.80
CA MET A 1 -14.68 -3.19 -2.90
C MET A 1 -15.94 -3.31 -3.76
N GLY A 2 -16.16 -4.40 -4.50
CA GLY A 2 -17.38 -4.55 -5.32
C GLY A 2 -18.71 -4.49 -4.54
N LEU A 3 -18.68 -4.85 -3.25
CA LEU A 3 -19.86 -4.88 -2.38
C LEU A 3 -20.17 -3.57 -1.67
N ASN A 4 -19.22 -2.64 -1.56
CA ASN A 4 -19.32 -1.45 -0.70
C ASN A 4 -18.78 -0.18 -1.37
N ILE A 5 -18.75 -0.15 -2.70
CA ILE A 5 -18.17 0.97 -3.45
C ILE A 5 -19.03 2.23 -3.38
N ASP A 6 -20.34 2.06 -3.26
CA ASP A 6 -21.35 3.11 -3.11
C ASP A 6 -21.30 3.79 -1.76
N GLU A 7 -20.92 3.04 -0.72
CA GLU A 7 -20.87 3.48 0.68
C GLU A 7 -19.62 4.32 1.03
N LEU A 8 -18.59 4.39 0.18
CA LEU A 8 -17.29 4.99 0.56
C LEU A 8 -17.41 6.43 1.09
N VAL A 9 -18.27 7.24 0.50
CA VAL A 9 -18.48 8.63 0.91
C VAL A 9 -19.26 8.71 2.22
N ASP A 10 -20.24 7.83 2.42
CA ASP A 10 -21.02 7.79 3.65
C ASP A 10 -20.18 7.25 4.81
N LEU A 11 -19.31 6.27 4.56
CA LEU A 11 -18.30 5.82 5.52
C LEU A 11 -17.36 6.96 5.94
N THR A 12 -16.98 7.84 5.01
CA THR A 12 -16.15 9.01 5.33
C THR A 12 -16.88 9.96 6.28
N ARG A 13 -18.16 10.26 6.00
CA ARG A 13 -18.99 11.12 6.85
C ARG A 13 -19.24 10.49 8.23
N TRP A 14 -19.53 9.19 8.25
CA TRP A 14 -19.75 8.43 9.47
C TRP A 14 -18.50 8.39 10.35
N ALA A 15 -17.33 8.11 9.77
CA ALA A 15 -16.05 8.12 10.50
C ALA A 15 -15.78 9.49 11.13
N LYS A 16 -16.06 10.58 10.40
CA LYS A 16 -15.93 11.93 10.94
C LYS A 16 -16.92 12.20 12.08
N LYS A 17 -18.19 11.79 11.92
CA LYS A 17 -19.24 11.97 12.94
C LYS A 17 -18.93 11.21 14.23
N THR A 18 -18.28 10.05 14.13
CA THR A 18 -17.90 9.22 15.29
C THR A 18 -16.63 9.71 16.00
N GLY A 19 -15.97 10.74 15.48
CA GLY A 19 -14.76 11.31 16.08
C GLY A 19 -13.47 10.59 15.72
N ALA A 20 -13.45 9.80 14.64
CA ALA A 20 -12.19 9.25 14.12
C ALA A 20 -11.28 10.38 13.62
N ASP A 21 -9.96 10.23 13.74
CA ASP A 21 -8.98 11.22 13.25
C ASP A 21 -8.83 11.22 11.72
N GLY A 22 -9.23 10.13 11.07
CA GLY A 22 -9.19 9.99 9.62
C GLY A 22 -9.65 8.62 9.15
N ILE A 23 -9.78 8.48 7.83
CA ILE A 23 -10.16 7.22 7.18
C ILE A 23 -9.19 6.89 6.05
N TYR A 24 -8.81 5.61 5.94
CA TYR A 24 -8.00 5.11 4.84
C TYR A 24 -8.78 4.08 4.02
N PHE A 25 -8.70 4.18 2.69
CA PHE A 25 -9.31 3.24 1.78
C PHE A 25 -8.26 2.37 1.09
N GLN A 26 -8.42 1.05 1.18
CA GLN A 26 -7.58 0.09 0.46
C GLN A 26 -8.45 -0.81 -0.44
N PRO A 27 -8.16 -0.93 -1.73
CA PRO A 27 -8.76 -1.97 -2.55
C PRO A 27 -8.24 -3.34 -2.11
N ILE A 28 -9.04 -4.38 -2.35
CA ILE A 28 -8.60 -5.75 -2.09
C ILE A 28 -7.54 -6.09 -3.12
N GLU A 29 -6.31 -6.31 -2.68
CA GLU A 29 -5.20 -6.67 -3.55
C GLU A 29 -4.86 -8.17 -3.43
N PRO A 30 -4.50 -8.83 -4.56
CA PRO A 30 -4.00 -10.21 -4.59
C PRO A 30 -2.87 -10.51 -3.59
N ILE A 31 -2.06 -9.51 -3.27
CA ILE A 31 -0.86 -9.66 -2.42
C ILE A 31 -1.18 -9.83 -0.93
N TYR A 32 -2.35 -9.43 -0.46
CA TYR A 32 -2.69 -9.46 0.97
C TYR A 32 -3.79 -10.46 1.32
N ALA A 33 -4.62 -10.88 0.36
CA ALA A 33 -5.92 -11.44 0.71
C ALA A 33 -6.09 -12.96 0.56
N SER A 34 -5.37 -13.66 -0.32
CA SER A 34 -5.89 -15.00 -0.70
C SER A 34 -4.99 -15.95 -1.50
N ASN A 35 -3.70 -15.67 -1.72
CA ASN A 35 -2.89 -16.38 -2.74
C ASN A 35 -3.53 -16.37 -4.16
N GLN A 36 -4.60 -15.61 -4.37
CA GLN A 36 -5.29 -15.53 -5.66
C GLN A 36 -4.52 -14.61 -6.60
N THR A 37 -4.57 -14.91 -7.88
CA THR A 37 -4.17 -14.00 -8.95
C THR A 37 -5.20 -12.88 -9.11
N LEU A 38 -4.81 -11.77 -9.73
CA LEU A 38 -5.75 -10.69 -10.11
C LEU A 38 -6.91 -11.22 -10.98
N VAL A 39 -6.64 -12.20 -11.84
CA VAL A 39 -7.64 -12.83 -12.69
C VAL A 39 -8.67 -13.61 -11.86
N GLN A 40 -8.21 -14.35 -10.84
CA GLN A 40 -9.11 -15.04 -9.92
C GLN A 40 -9.93 -14.05 -9.09
N LEU A 41 -9.30 -13.01 -8.54
CA LEU A 41 -9.99 -11.98 -7.75
C LEU A 41 -11.10 -11.30 -8.56
N LYS A 42 -10.86 -11.00 -9.84
CA LYS A 42 -11.85 -10.39 -10.76
C LYS A 42 -13.12 -11.21 -10.98
N LYS A 43 -13.05 -12.52 -10.74
CA LYS A 43 -14.22 -13.42 -10.83
C LYS A 43 -15.05 -13.44 -9.55
N THR A 44 -14.56 -12.84 -8.46
CA THR A 44 -15.26 -12.80 -7.17
C THR A 44 -16.21 -11.60 -7.09
N LYS A 45 -17.22 -11.70 -6.21
CA LYS A 45 -18.12 -10.58 -5.85
C LYS A 45 -17.38 -9.39 -5.20
N LEU A 46 -16.14 -9.62 -4.73
CA LEU A 46 -15.32 -8.58 -4.09
C LEU A 46 -14.70 -7.60 -5.11
N TRP A 47 -14.68 -7.98 -6.39
CA TRP A 47 -14.23 -7.12 -7.48
C TRP A 47 -15.36 -6.24 -8.01
N VAL A 48 -15.01 -5.02 -8.44
CA VAL A 48 -15.97 -4.08 -9.06
C VAL A 48 -16.38 -4.62 -10.43
N SER A 49 -17.66 -4.93 -10.59
CA SER A 49 -18.20 -5.40 -11.88
C SER A 49 -18.11 -4.31 -12.96
N ASN A 50 -18.17 -4.70 -14.24
CA ASN A 50 -18.15 -3.72 -15.34
C ASN A 50 -19.25 -2.66 -15.22
N LYS A 51 -20.44 -3.04 -14.74
CA LYS A 51 -21.56 -2.11 -14.50
C LYS A 51 -21.27 -1.10 -13.38
N GLN A 52 -20.47 -1.48 -12.39
CA GLN A 52 -20.11 -0.65 -11.24
C GLN A 52 -18.85 0.20 -11.47
N LYS A 53 -18.08 0.00 -12.54
CA LYS A 53 -16.85 0.78 -12.79
C LYS A 53 -17.09 2.29 -12.84
N ALA A 54 -18.16 2.72 -13.53
CA ALA A 54 -18.51 4.14 -13.61
C ALA A 54 -18.84 4.71 -12.22
N LEU A 55 -19.58 3.95 -11.40
CA LEU A 55 -19.88 4.30 -10.03
C LEU A 55 -18.61 4.37 -9.18
N ALA A 56 -17.71 3.39 -9.29
CA ALA A 56 -16.43 3.38 -8.59
C ALA A 56 -15.59 4.62 -8.89
N ARG A 57 -15.45 4.97 -10.18
CA ARG A 57 -14.74 6.19 -10.59
C ARG A 57 -15.36 7.44 -9.98
N LYS A 58 -16.69 7.57 -10.05
CA LYS A 58 -17.42 8.69 -9.46
C LYS A 58 -17.18 8.80 -7.95
N LYS A 59 -17.29 7.69 -7.22
CA LYS A 59 -17.11 7.65 -5.76
C LYS A 59 -15.67 8.01 -5.36
N ILE A 60 -14.67 7.54 -6.11
CA ILE A 60 -13.28 7.91 -5.85
C ILE A 60 -13.01 9.39 -6.17
N ASP A 61 -13.64 9.95 -7.22
CA ASP A 61 -13.55 11.39 -7.51
C ASP A 61 -14.19 12.23 -6.39
N GLU A 62 -15.28 11.77 -5.79
CA GLU A 62 -15.88 12.38 -4.60
C GLU A 62 -14.93 12.34 -3.40
N LEU A 63 -14.26 11.20 -3.16
CA LEU A 63 -13.22 11.10 -2.12
C LEU A 63 -12.05 12.06 -2.36
N ILE A 64 -11.59 12.20 -3.60
CA ILE A 64 -10.51 13.15 -3.96
C ILE A 64 -10.95 14.59 -3.63
N LYS A 65 -12.19 14.96 -3.93
CA LYS A 65 -12.73 16.29 -3.57
C LYS A 65 -12.76 16.50 -2.06
N ILE A 66 -13.23 15.51 -1.30
CA ILE A 66 -13.25 15.57 0.17
C ILE A 66 -11.83 15.69 0.72
N LYS A 67 -10.88 14.90 0.21
CA LYS A 67 -9.46 14.98 0.61
C LYS A 67 -8.89 16.38 0.42
N THR A 68 -9.08 16.96 -0.76
CA THR A 68 -8.56 18.30 -1.08
C THR A 68 -9.18 19.39 -0.22
N LYS A 69 -10.47 19.27 0.12
CA LYS A 69 -11.18 20.28 0.91
C LYS A 69 -10.94 20.16 2.41
N GLU A 70 -10.92 18.94 2.94
CA GLU A 70 -11.02 18.69 4.38
C GLU A 70 -9.80 17.98 4.97
N GLY A 71 -8.93 17.38 4.15
CA GLY A 71 -7.75 16.68 4.62
C GLY A 71 -7.98 15.34 5.35
N PHE A 72 -9.22 15.04 5.74
CA PHE A 72 -9.63 13.91 6.61
C PHE A 72 -9.28 12.49 6.09
N ILE A 73 -9.25 12.31 4.77
CA ILE A 73 -8.89 11.02 4.17
C ILE A 73 -7.36 10.85 4.28
N ILE A 74 -6.89 9.73 4.83
CA ILE A 74 -5.47 9.50 5.10
C ILE A 74 -4.70 9.23 3.79
N ASN A 75 -5.33 8.60 2.79
CA ASN A 75 -4.72 8.38 1.49
C ASN A 75 -4.17 9.69 0.90
N ASP A 76 -2.97 9.63 0.33
CA ASP A 76 -2.46 10.71 -0.51
C ASP A 76 -3.23 10.77 -1.85
N LEU A 77 -3.16 11.91 -2.54
CA LEU A 77 -3.88 12.12 -3.80
C LEU A 77 -3.42 11.18 -4.92
N ASP A 78 -2.13 10.82 -4.96
CA ASP A 78 -1.59 9.88 -5.94
C ASP A 78 -2.15 8.48 -5.71
N ASN A 79 -2.22 8.05 -4.45
CA ASN A 79 -2.80 6.79 -4.04
C ASN A 79 -4.30 6.71 -4.41
N LEU A 80 -5.11 7.74 -4.12
CA LEU A 80 -6.52 7.77 -4.56
C LEU A 80 -6.67 7.69 -6.08
N LYS A 81 -5.82 8.38 -6.85
CA LYS A 81 -5.79 8.28 -8.32
C LYS A 81 -5.43 6.88 -8.78
N LYS A 82 -4.43 6.23 -8.16
CA LYS A 82 -4.08 4.84 -8.48
C LYS A 82 -5.20 3.86 -8.13
N ILE A 83 -5.95 4.08 -7.04
CA ILE A 83 -7.14 3.28 -6.71
C ILE A 83 -8.21 3.45 -7.80
N LYS A 84 -8.38 4.66 -8.36
CA LYS A 84 -9.27 4.89 -9.50
C LYS A 84 -8.84 4.09 -10.72
N GLU A 85 -7.55 4.09 -11.04
CA GLU A 85 -6.98 3.33 -12.16
C GLU A 85 -7.04 1.81 -11.96
N TYR A 86 -6.93 1.35 -10.71
CA TYR A 86 -6.89 -0.06 -10.33
C TYR A 86 -8.06 -0.87 -10.89
N PHE A 87 -9.28 -0.32 -10.85
CA PHE A 87 -10.47 -1.00 -11.35
C PHE A 87 -10.56 -1.05 -12.88
N GLU A 88 -9.76 -0.25 -13.59
CA GLU A 88 -9.68 -0.24 -15.05
C GLU A 88 -8.58 -1.16 -15.60
N LEU A 89 -7.68 -1.65 -14.74
CA LEU A 89 -6.62 -2.56 -15.16
C LEU A 89 -7.22 -3.82 -15.75
N THR A 90 -6.93 -4.13 -17.03
CA THR A 90 -7.17 -5.45 -17.62
C THR A 90 -6.17 -6.47 -17.09
N GLN A 91 -4.95 -6.00 -16.80
CA GLN A 91 -3.81 -6.73 -16.24
C GLN A 91 -2.93 -5.76 -15.45
N VAL A 92 -2.09 -6.27 -14.54
CA VAL A 92 -1.07 -5.46 -13.85
C VAL A 92 -0.13 -4.89 -14.92
N LYS A 93 -0.28 -3.60 -15.26
CA LYS A 93 0.53 -2.98 -16.30
C LYS A 93 2.00 -3.03 -15.87
N LYS A 94 2.83 -3.78 -16.61
CA LYS A 94 4.31 -3.81 -16.45
C LYS A 94 4.97 -2.47 -16.81
N THR A 95 4.24 -1.56 -17.44
CA THR A 95 4.77 -0.39 -18.16
C THR A 95 4.64 0.94 -17.43
N GLN A 96 3.99 1.02 -16.27
CA GLN A 96 4.14 2.21 -15.43
C GLN A 96 5.61 2.29 -15.00
N LYS A 97 6.29 3.42 -15.27
CA LYS A 97 7.69 3.67 -14.90
C LYS A 97 7.91 3.11 -13.50
N ARG A 98 8.80 2.11 -13.38
CA ARG A 98 9.00 1.36 -12.13
C ARG A 98 9.32 2.36 -11.01
N LYS A 99 8.32 2.68 -10.18
CA LYS A 99 8.55 3.41 -8.94
C LYS A 99 9.33 2.46 -8.01
N HIS A 100 10.48 2.90 -7.51
CA HIS A 100 11.24 2.13 -6.53
C HIS A 100 10.46 2.07 -5.22
N CYS A 101 10.21 0.86 -4.71
CA CYS A 101 9.62 0.71 -3.38
C CYS A 101 10.70 1.00 -2.34
N ALA A 102 10.46 1.99 -1.48
CA ALA A 102 11.38 2.40 -0.41
C ALA A 102 10.94 1.91 0.98
N ILE A 103 9.99 0.97 1.05
CA ILE A 103 9.48 0.41 2.31
C ILE A 103 10.60 -0.19 3.18
N ASP A 104 11.67 -0.67 2.55
CA ASP A 104 12.84 -1.25 3.22
C ASP A 104 13.62 -0.27 4.09
N LEU A 105 13.41 1.02 3.87
CA LEU A 105 14.04 2.10 4.62
C LEU A 105 13.12 2.68 5.70
N THR A 106 11.81 2.55 5.54
CA THR A 106 10.83 3.27 6.35
C THR A 106 10.10 2.40 7.35
N THR A 107 10.05 1.09 7.10
CA THR A 107 9.13 0.20 7.81
C THR A 107 9.83 -1.09 8.19
N LEU A 108 9.56 -1.55 9.41
CA LEU A 108 9.99 -2.83 9.92
C LEU A 108 8.78 -3.58 10.47
N PHE A 109 8.53 -4.77 9.95
CA PHE A 109 7.52 -5.68 10.47
C PHE A 109 8.18 -6.63 11.44
N ILE A 110 7.62 -6.74 12.64
CA ILE A 110 8.09 -7.66 13.68
C ILE A 110 6.92 -8.59 13.98
N ASP A 111 7.11 -9.89 13.80
CA ASP A 111 6.09 -10.86 14.16
C ASP A 111 6.13 -11.21 15.67
N PRO A 112 5.13 -11.95 16.20
CA PRO A 112 5.11 -12.32 17.61
C PRO A 112 6.29 -13.19 18.08
N LEU A 113 7.06 -13.78 17.16
CA LEU A 113 8.28 -14.55 17.46
C LEU A 113 9.55 -13.70 17.36
N GLY A 114 9.40 -12.38 17.25
CA GLY A 114 10.48 -11.42 17.12
C GLY A 114 11.19 -11.47 15.76
N LYS A 115 10.69 -12.20 14.76
CA LYS A 115 11.28 -12.22 13.42
C LYS A 115 10.92 -10.95 12.66
N ILE A 116 11.91 -10.43 11.96
CA ILE A 116 11.82 -9.16 11.24
C ILE A 116 11.55 -9.39 9.75
N SER A 117 10.78 -8.52 9.10
CA SER A 117 10.82 -8.34 7.64
C SER A 117 10.65 -6.88 7.23
N PHE A 118 11.13 -6.52 6.04
CA PHE A 118 10.89 -5.18 5.47
C PHE A 118 9.51 -5.07 4.81
N CYS A 119 8.94 -6.19 4.37
CA CYS A 119 7.64 -6.27 3.72
C CYS A 119 7.06 -7.67 3.98
N PRO A 120 5.76 -7.81 4.32
CA PRO A 120 5.15 -9.10 4.62
C PRO A 120 5.17 -10.08 3.45
N SER A 121 5.28 -9.57 2.21
CA SER A 121 5.34 -10.36 0.99
C SER A 121 6.69 -11.06 0.75
N TYR A 122 7.69 -10.85 1.62
CA TYR A 122 9.03 -11.42 1.49
C TYR A 122 9.42 -12.25 2.72
N PRO A 123 10.39 -13.18 2.58
CA PRO A 123 10.81 -14.04 3.68
C PRO A 123 11.24 -13.25 4.91
N LYS A 124 10.93 -13.78 6.09
CA LYS A 124 11.38 -13.18 7.35
C LYS A 124 12.90 -13.34 7.50
N LEU A 125 13.54 -12.31 8.04
CA LEU A 125 14.92 -12.28 8.49
C LEU A 125 15.05 -12.96 9.87
N ASN A 126 16.20 -12.76 10.50
CA ASN A 126 16.49 -13.29 11.84
C ASN A 126 15.55 -12.71 12.92
N SER A 127 15.54 -13.37 14.07
CA SER A 127 14.76 -12.98 15.25
C SER A 127 15.56 -12.10 16.19
N LEU A 128 14.88 -11.09 16.74
CA LEU A 128 15.36 -10.21 17.81
C LEU A 128 15.71 -10.97 19.09
N ASN A 129 15.17 -12.17 19.30
CA ASN A 129 15.49 -13.00 20.46
C ASN A 129 16.93 -13.54 20.42
N LYS A 130 17.58 -13.53 19.24
CA LYS A 130 18.91 -14.09 19.05
C LYS A 130 19.95 -13.06 18.65
N TYR A 131 19.54 -11.97 18.00
CA TYR A 131 20.46 -11.00 17.41
C TYR A 131 19.99 -9.58 17.67
N LYS A 132 20.94 -8.66 17.89
CA LYS A 132 20.67 -7.22 17.93
C LYS A 132 20.06 -6.76 16.60
N THR A 133 19.11 -5.82 16.66
CA THR A 133 18.42 -5.27 15.48
C THR A 133 19.38 -4.85 14.38
N GLN A 134 20.46 -4.13 14.72
CA GLN A 134 21.47 -3.69 13.76
C GLN A 134 22.10 -4.88 13.01
N ALA A 135 22.51 -5.93 13.73
CA ALA A 135 23.09 -7.12 13.10
C ALA A 135 22.12 -7.79 12.10
N ILE A 136 20.82 -7.76 12.40
CA ILE A 136 19.78 -8.29 11.50
C ILE A 136 19.65 -7.39 10.25
N LEU A 137 19.51 -6.07 10.46
CA LEU A 137 19.27 -5.08 9.40
C LEU A 137 20.43 -4.95 8.40
N TYR A 138 21.68 -5.13 8.86
CA TYR A 138 22.89 -5.07 8.02
C TYR A 138 23.41 -6.44 7.59
N SER A 139 22.68 -7.52 7.88
CA SER A 139 23.04 -8.87 7.43
C SER A 139 23.04 -9.00 5.90
N LYS A 140 23.84 -9.94 5.37
CA LYS A 140 23.85 -10.26 3.92
C LYS A 140 22.45 -10.56 3.38
N ASN A 141 21.62 -11.25 4.17
CA ASN A 141 20.24 -11.59 3.79
C ASN A 141 19.35 -10.35 3.74
N ALA A 142 19.46 -9.44 4.71
CA ALA A 142 18.74 -8.18 4.69
C ALA A 142 19.12 -7.32 3.48
N LEU A 143 20.42 -7.14 3.22
CA LEU A 143 20.91 -6.38 2.07
C LEU A 143 20.43 -6.96 0.73
N LYS A 144 20.43 -8.30 0.60
CA LYS A 144 19.87 -8.99 -0.58
C LYS A 144 18.37 -8.72 -0.72
N GLN A 145 17.61 -8.81 0.37
CA GLN A 145 16.18 -8.55 0.36
C GLN A 145 15.85 -7.11 -0.03
N ARG A 146 16.61 -6.12 0.45
CA ARG A 146 16.44 -4.70 0.06
C ARG A 146 16.58 -4.50 -1.45
N LYS A 147 17.60 -5.12 -2.07
CA LYS A 147 17.77 -5.08 -3.53
C LYS A 147 16.57 -5.67 -4.28
N ILE A 148 15.97 -6.74 -3.75
CA ILE A 148 14.78 -7.36 -4.34
C ILE A 148 13.56 -6.45 -4.19
N ILE A 149 13.34 -5.86 -3.01
CA ILE A 149 12.20 -4.98 -2.72
C ILE A 149 12.21 -3.74 -3.60
N ARG A 150 13.37 -3.08 -3.75
CA ARG A 150 13.53 -1.89 -4.59
C ARG A 150 13.26 -2.15 -6.07
N ASN A 151 13.35 -3.41 -6.49
CA ASN A 151 13.06 -3.90 -7.84
C ASN A 151 11.78 -4.73 -7.90
N CYS A 152 10.89 -4.61 -6.89
CA CYS A 152 9.67 -5.38 -6.84
C CYS A 152 8.83 -5.12 -8.10
N PRO A 153 8.46 -6.15 -8.88
CA PRO A 153 7.68 -5.96 -10.10
C PRO A 153 6.26 -5.43 -9.82
N LYS A 154 5.82 -5.51 -8.56
CA LYS A 154 4.51 -5.02 -8.10
C LYS A 154 4.58 -3.60 -7.51
N ALA A 155 5.76 -3.00 -7.35
CA ALA A 155 5.93 -1.73 -6.63
C ALA A 155 5.05 -0.59 -7.18
N GLY A 156 4.98 -0.43 -8.51
CA GLY A 156 4.17 0.62 -9.13
C GLY A 156 2.65 0.44 -8.98
N ASN A 157 2.21 -0.78 -8.65
CA ASN A 157 0.79 -1.14 -8.55
C ASN A 157 0.38 -1.55 -7.13
N CYS A 158 1.28 -1.44 -6.16
CA CYS A 158 0.98 -1.76 -4.76
C CYS A 158 0.25 -0.57 -4.14
N LEU A 159 -0.97 -0.82 -3.67
CA LEU A 159 -1.86 0.22 -3.12
C LEU A 159 -1.92 0.18 -1.60
N SER A 160 -0.99 -0.54 -0.96
CA SER A 160 -0.84 -0.55 0.49
C SER A 160 -0.38 0.80 1.03
N THR A 161 -0.84 1.11 2.23
CA THR A 161 -0.40 2.23 3.08
C THR A 161 1.12 2.33 3.20
N CYS A 162 1.80 1.18 3.22
CA CYS A 162 3.23 1.09 3.45
C CYS A 162 4.07 1.69 2.30
N VAL A 163 3.45 1.99 1.16
CA VAL A 163 4.08 2.52 -0.06
C VAL A 163 3.76 4.01 -0.26
N SER A 164 3.09 4.67 0.70
CA SER A 164 2.81 6.11 0.61
C SER A 164 4.12 6.88 0.36
N GLU A 165 4.09 7.75 -0.66
CA GLU A 165 5.27 8.47 -1.11
C GLU A 165 5.73 9.44 -0.02
N LYS A 166 6.92 9.19 0.51
CA LYS A 166 7.57 10.12 1.43
C LYS A 166 8.05 11.34 0.66
N ASN A 167 7.79 12.52 1.19
CA ASN A 167 8.23 13.77 0.57
C ASN A 167 9.77 13.89 0.58
N LEU A 168 10.31 14.81 -0.23
CA LEU A 168 11.76 14.99 -0.41
C LEU A 168 12.51 15.17 0.92
N LEU A 169 11.91 15.88 1.87
CA LEU A 169 12.45 16.10 3.22
C LEU A 169 12.62 14.78 4.00
N GLN A 170 11.61 13.92 3.95
CA GLN A 170 11.67 12.60 4.58
C GLN A 170 12.73 11.71 3.92
N LEU A 171 12.89 11.79 2.59
CA LEU A 171 13.92 11.06 1.86
C LEU A 171 15.33 11.56 2.18
N ILE A 172 15.54 12.88 2.30
CA ILE A 172 16.83 13.48 2.71
C ILE A 172 17.20 13.02 4.12
N HIS A 173 16.24 13.04 5.06
CA HIS A 173 16.48 12.58 6.43
C HIS A 173 16.89 11.10 6.48
N LEU A 174 16.22 10.26 5.68
CA LEU A 174 16.56 8.86 5.51
C LEU A 174 17.95 8.65 4.89
N PHE A 175 18.31 9.45 3.87
CA PHE A 175 19.62 9.39 3.23
C PHE A 175 20.75 9.75 4.21
N LEU A 176 20.59 10.81 4.99
CA LEU A 176 21.58 11.22 6.00
C LEU A 176 21.74 10.18 7.11
N PHE A 177 20.66 9.49 7.49
CA PHE A 177 20.71 8.44 8.50
C PHE A 177 21.42 7.16 8.02
N LEU A 178 21.33 6.83 6.73
CA LEU A 178 21.90 5.61 6.16
C LEU A 178 23.38 5.74 5.76
N ASN A 179 23.91 6.97 5.69
CA ASN A 179 25.31 7.26 5.32
C ASN A 179 26.13 7.83 6.50
N LYS A 180 25.64 7.68 7.73
CA LYS A 180 26.44 7.74 8.96
C LYS A 180 26.83 6.33 9.36
#